data_AF-A0A157ZQB0-F1
#
_entry.id   AF-A0A157ZQB0-F1
#
_cell.length_a   1.000
_cell.length_b   1.000
_cell.length_c   1.000
_cell.angle_alpha   90.00
_cell.angle_beta   90.00
_cell.angle_gamma   90.00
#
_symmetry.space_group_name_H-M   'P 1'
#
loop_
_entity.id
_entity.type
_entity.pdbx_description
1 polymer ?
#
loop_
_entity_poly.entity_id
_entity_poly.type
_entity_poly.pdbx_seq_one_letter_code
_entity_poly.pdbx_strand_id
1 'polypeptide(L)'
;MATKQPGVEPDQAPASLDECRRCALWKDATQAVPGKGPRHAPLMIVGEQPGDQEDLQGKPFVGPAGALLDRALVEAGVARKEVYVTNAVKHFKWEPRGKRRMHKTPAQREIDACHYWLDRETGDIAPKVIVALGSTALKSVLRNSKATLQASMGQAIEHEGHAVVATYHPSFALRAPDPETREKAYKAIVDALREAHRLAAHHRKEHEER
;
A
#
# COMPACT_ATOMS: atom_id res chain seq x y z
N MET A 1 4.02 3.22 -32.38
CA MET A 1 2.65 3.42 -31.83
C MET A 1 2.39 2.29 -30.86
N ALA A 2 2.20 2.57 -29.56
CA ALA A 2 1.95 1.50 -28.58
C ALA A 2 0.63 0.80 -28.94
N THR A 3 0.70 -0.48 -29.26
CA THR A 3 -0.47 -1.32 -29.51
C THR A 3 -1.37 -1.28 -28.27
N LYS A 4 -2.56 -0.69 -28.41
CA LYS A 4 -3.58 -0.72 -27.35
C LYS A 4 -3.86 -2.18 -27.04
N GLN A 5 -3.60 -2.60 -25.79
CA GLN A 5 -3.94 -3.96 -25.37
C GLN A 5 -5.47 -4.10 -25.36
N PRO A 6 -6.05 -5.12 -26.01
CA PRO A 6 -7.51 -5.27 -26.09
C PRO A 6 -8.15 -5.29 -24.69
N GLY A 7 -9.24 -4.55 -24.49
CA GLY A 7 -9.97 -4.51 -23.20
C GLY A 7 -9.27 -3.76 -22.06
N VAL A 8 -8.25 -2.94 -22.37
CA VAL A 8 -7.65 -1.99 -21.42
C VAL A 8 -8.12 -0.58 -21.77
N GLU A 9 -8.72 0.10 -20.80
CA GLU A 9 -9.32 1.42 -20.94
C GLU A 9 -8.74 2.38 -19.88
N PRO A 10 -7.53 2.93 -20.09
CA PRO A 10 -6.82 3.73 -19.08
C PRO A 10 -7.59 4.93 -18.54
N ASP A 11 -8.50 5.49 -19.35
CA ASP A 11 -9.29 6.67 -19.02
C ASP A 11 -10.68 6.34 -18.48
N GLN A 12 -11.03 5.05 -18.33
CA GLN A 12 -12.32 4.62 -17.80
C GLN A 12 -12.57 5.20 -16.40
N ALA A 13 -13.76 5.71 -16.11
CA ALA A 13 -14.17 6.12 -14.76
C ALA A 13 -15.14 5.08 -14.14
N PRO A 14 -14.66 3.88 -13.77
CA PRO A 14 -15.53 2.83 -13.23
C PRO A 14 -16.15 3.27 -11.91
N ALA A 15 -17.42 2.89 -11.69
CA ALA A 15 -18.13 3.19 -10.46
C ALA A 15 -17.70 2.26 -9.32
N SER A 16 -17.29 1.03 -9.66
CA SER A 16 -16.85 0.01 -8.71
C SER A 16 -15.59 -0.73 -9.20
N LEU A 17 -14.90 -1.38 -8.26
CA LEU A 17 -13.60 -2.02 -8.52
C LEU A 17 -13.69 -3.23 -9.45
N ASP A 18 -14.79 -3.97 -9.41
CA ASP A 18 -15.11 -5.12 -10.25
C ASP A 18 -15.28 -4.74 -11.75
N GLU A 19 -15.71 -3.52 -12.01
CA GLU A 19 -15.82 -2.95 -13.36
C GLU A 19 -14.49 -2.41 -13.90
N CYS A 20 -13.44 -2.32 -13.07
CA CYS A 20 -12.21 -1.64 -13.46
C CYS A 20 -11.46 -2.39 -14.57
N ARG A 21 -11.23 -1.69 -15.68
CA ARG A 21 -10.47 -2.12 -16.86
C ARG A 21 -9.31 -1.16 -17.21
N ARG A 22 -8.96 -0.24 -16.29
CA ARG A 22 -7.93 0.79 -16.48
C ARG A 22 -6.51 0.28 -16.77
N CYS A 23 -6.18 -0.95 -16.39
CA CYS A 23 -4.92 -1.62 -16.75
C CYS A 23 -5.15 -3.10 -17.03
N ALA A 24 -4.16 -3.84 -17.53
CA ALA A 24 -4.37 -5.24 -17.92
C ALA A 24 -4.48 -6.23 -16.74
N LEU A 25 -4.22 -5.80 -15.50
CA LEU A 25 -4.08 -6.70 -14.36
C LEU A 25 -5.39 -7.40 -13.97
N TRP A 26 -6.55 -6.84 -14.32
CA TRP A 26 -7.85 -7.48 -14.07
C TRP A 26 -8.02 -8.82 -14.80
N LYS A 27 -7.26 -9.06 -15.88
CA LYS A 27 -7.46 -10.23 -16.75
C LYS A 27 -7.07 -11.55 -16.07
N ASP A 28 -5.96 -11.53 -15.34
CA ASP A 28 -5.34 -12.73 -14.75
C ASP A 28 -5.51 -12.79 -13.22
N ALA A 29 -5.93 -11.69 -12.59
CA ALA A 29 -6.31 -11.67 -11.19
C ALA A 29 -7.66 -12.38 -10.99
N THR A 30 -7.89 -12.94 -9.79
CA THR A 30 -9.19 -13.55 -9.48
C THR A 30 -10.24 -12.47 -9.28
N GLN A 31 -9.86 -11.38 -8.61
CA GLN A 31 -10.73 -10.24 -8.31
C GLN A 31 -9.90 -9.01 -7.93
N ALA A 32 -10.54 -7.84 -7.92
CA ALA A 32 -9.97 -6.67 -7.29
C ALA A 32 -9.97 -6.82 -5.75
N VAL A 33 -8.95 -6.29 -5.09
CA VAL A 33 -8.87 -6.24 -3.63
C VAL A 33 -8.95 -4.78 -3.18
N PRO A 34 -10.07 -4.36 -2.57
CA PRO A 34 -10.23 -3.00 -2.04
C PRO A 34 -9.38 -2.79 -0.79
N GLY A 35 -9.18 -1.54 -0.40
CA GLY A 35 -8.69 -1.21 0.94
C GLY A 35 -9.70 -1.60 2.04
N LYS A 36 -9.19 -1.73 3.28
CA LYS A 36 -9.98 -2.14 4.44
C LYS A 36 -9.59 -1.36 5.69
N GLY A 37 -10.58 -0.74 6.32
CA GLY A 37 -10.48 -0.04 7.59
C GLY A 37 -11.70 0.86 7.83
N PRO A 38 -11.68 1.67 8.89
CA PRO A 38 -12.74 2.64 9.17
C PRO A 38 -12.68 3.83 8.20
N ARG A 39 -13.83 4.49 7.98
CA ARG A 39 -13.98 5.61 7.02
C ARG A 39 -13.22 6.89 7.39
N HIS A 40 -12.71 7.02 8.61
CA HIS A 40 -11.96 8.18 9.09
C HIS A 40 -10.69 7.73 9.81
N ALA A 41 -10.00 6.74 9.26
CA ALA A 41 -8.75 6.25 9.83
C ALA A 41 -7.70 7.39 9.80
N PRO A 42 -7.13 7.80 10.94
CA PRO A 42 -6.07 8.81 10.92
C PRO A 42 -4.80 8.31 10.23
N LEU A 43 -4.61 6.99 10.15
CA LEU A 43 -3.51 6.34 9.46
C LEU A 43 -4.03 5.56 8.25
N MET A 44 -3.42 5.80 7.09
CA MET A 44 -3.53 4.91 5.93
C MET A 44 -2.21 4.18 5.71
N ILE A 45 -2.26 2.86 5.51
CA ILE A 45 -1.10 2.05 5.15
C ILE A 45 -1.26 1.58 3.71
N VAL A 46 -0.26 1.84 2.88
CA VAL A 46 -0.28 1.52 1.45
C VAL A 46 0.82 0.51 1.15
N GLY A 47 0.45 -0.68 0.70
CA GLY A 47 1.35 -1.69 0.14
C GLY A 47 1.52 -1.58 -1.37
N GLU A 48 2.19 -2.56 -1.98
CA GLU A 48 2.42 -2.59 -3.42
C GLU A 48 1.18 -3.05 -4.21
N GLN A 49 0.73 -4.28 -3.96
CA GLN A 49 -0.38 -4.94 -4.63
C GLN A 49 -0.89 -6.11 -3.77
N PRO A 50 -2.06 -6.70 -4.08
CA PRO A 50 -2.50 -7.91 -3.42
C PRO A 50 -1.56 -9.08 -3.74
N GLY A 51 -1.38 -9.98 -2.79
CA GLY A 51 -0.71 -11.27 -3.01
C GLY A 51 -1.69 -12.37 -3.37
N ASP A 52 -1.18 -13.60 -3.43
CA ASP A 52 -1.95 -14.80 -3.76
C ASP A 52 -3.16 -15.02 -2.84
N GLN A 53 -2.97 -14.87 -1.52
CA GLN A 53 -4.05 -15.07 -0.56
C GLN A 53 -5.04 -13.91 -0.56
N GLU A 54 -4.55 -12.68 -0.71
CA GLU A 54 -5.38 -11.48 -0.79
C GLU A 54 -6.30 -11.53 -2.02
N ASP A 55 -5.76 -11.93 -3.17
CA ASP A 55 -6.49 -12.07 -4.43
C ASP A 55 -7.59 -13.14 -4.36
N LEU A 56 -7.37 -14.25 -3.64
CA LEU A 56 -8.41 -15.28 -3.45
C LEU A 56 -9.47 -14.85 -2.44
N GLN A 57 -9.08 -14.11 -1.40
CA GLN A 57 -9.96 -13.76 -0.28
C GLN A 57 -10.64 -12.39 -0.42
N GLY A 58 -10.22 -11.56 -1.38
CA GLY A 58 -10.76 -10.21 -1.56
C GLY A 58 -10.43 -9.25 -0.42
N LYS A 59 -9.36 -9.51 0.36
CA LYS A 59 -8.98 -8.72 1.54
C LYS A 59 -7.49 -8.40 1.53
N PRO A 60 -7.07 -7.14 1.84
CA PRO A 60 -5.67 -6.76 1.83
C PRO A 60 -4.94 -7.28 3.08
N PHE A 61 -3.68 -7.68 2.93
CA PHE A 61 -2.79 -8.11 4.01
C PHE A 61 -3.38 -9.24 4.88
N VAL A 62 -3.84 -10.33 4.25
CA VAL A 62 -4.32 -11.53 4.97
C VAL A 62 -3.30 -12.68 4.97
N GLY A 63 -2.26 -12.59 4.15
CA GLY A 63 -1.17 -13.57 4.11
C GLY A 63 -0.08 -13.33 5.15
N PRO A 64 1.09 -14.01 5.01
CA PRO A 64 2.19 -13.90 5.97
C PRO A 64 2.73 -12.48 6.17
N ALA A 65 2.74 -11.67 5.10
CA ALA A 65 3.14 -10.26 5.17
C ALA A 65 2.16 -9.44 6.03
N GLY A 66 0.86 -9.75 5.96
CA GLY A 66 -0.17 -9.17 6.81
C GLY A 66 -0.03 -9.55 8.27
N ALA A 67 0.22 -10.83 8.56
CA ALA A 67 0.48 -11.27 9.93
C ALA A 67 1.72 -10.60 10.55
N LEU A 68 2.77 -10.33 9.75
CA LEU A 68 3.91 -9.54 10.22
C LEU A 68 3.53 -8.08 10.48
N LEU A 69 2.74 -7.47 9.59
CA LEU A 69 2.25 -6.10 9.76
C LEU A 69 1.39 -5.97 11.02
N ASP A 70 0.49 -6.91 11.29
CA ASP A 70 -0.36 -6.91 12.49
C ASP A 70 0.48 -6.97 13.78
N ARG A 71 1.53 -7.81 13.81
CA ARG A 71 2.47 -7.83 14.95
C ARG A 71 3.19 -6.49 15.11
N ALA A 72 3.65 -5.90 14.01
CA ALA A 72 4.33 -4.61 14.03
C ALA A 72 3.42 -3.47 14.50
N LEU A 73 2.13 -3.50 14.13
CA LEU A 73 1.12 -2.55 14.62
C LEU A 73 0.94 -2.63 16.14
N VAL A 74 0.81 -3.86 16.67
CA VAL A 74 0.69 -4.08 18.12
C VAL A 74 1.92 -3.55 18.85
N GLU A 75 3.12 -3.86 18.36
CA GLU A 75 4.37 -3.42 18.98
C GLU A 75 4.61 -1.90 18.87
N ALA A 76 4.08 -1.29 17.81
CA ALA A 76 4.08 0.16 17.64
C ALA A 76 3.00 0.88 18.48
N GLY A 77 2.13 0.14 19.17
CA GLY A 77 1.03 0.71 19.96
C GLY A 77 -0.12 1.25 19.10
N VAL A 78 -0.21 0.83 17.83
CA VAL A 78 -1.22 1.31 16.88
C VAL A 78 -2.42 0.38 16.87
N ALA A 79 -3.58 0.88 17.26
CA ALA A 79 -4.78 0.06 17.26
C ALA A 79 -5.27 -0.21 15.82
N ARG A 80 -5.61 -1.46 15.49
CA ARG A 80 -6.08 -1.82 14.14
C ARG A 80 -7.30 -1.01 13.67
N LYS A 81 -8.12 -0.54 14.62
CA LYS A 81 -9.28 0.34 14.40
C LYS A 81 -8.93 1.80 14.06
N GLU A 82 -7.65 2.17 14.06
CA GLU A 82 -7.17 3.50 13.65
C GLU A 82 -6.53 3.46 12.25
N VAL A 83 -6.56 2.29 11.58
CA VAL A 83 -5.80 2.06 10.37
C VAL A 83 -6.69 1.63 9.21
N TYR A 84 -6.58 2.34 8.10
CA TYR A 84 -7.04 1.89 6.80
C TYR A 84 -5.87 1.29 6.03
N VAL A 85 -5.99 0.04 5.57
CA VAL A 85 -4.91 -0.65 4.85
C VAL A 85 -5.33 -0.91 3.42
N THR A 86 -4.49 -0.56 2.46
CA THR A 86 -4.74 -0.75 1.03
C THR A 86 -3.43 -0.98 0.27
N ASN A 87 -3.49 -1.05 -1.06
CA ASN A 87 -2.34 -1.21 -1.94
C ASN A 87 -2.32 -0.17 -3.06
N ALA A 88 -1.15 0.17 -3.58
CA ALA A 88 -1.00 1.07 -4.72
C ALA A 88 -1.71 0.55 -5.99
N VAL A 89 -1.77 -0.77 -6.16
CA VAL A 89 -2.51 -1.45 -7.23
C VAL A 89 -3.53 -2.41 -6.62
N LYS A 90 -4.69 -2.59 -7.28
CA LYS A 90 -5.84 -3.36 -6.73
C LYS A 90 -6.00 -4.78 -7.26
N HIS A 91 -5.23 -5.19 -8.26
CA HIS A 91 -5.27 -6.53 -8.84
C HIS A 91 -3.91 -7.19 -8.70
N PHE A 92 -3.88 -8.49 -8.42
CA PHE A 92 -2.64 -9.24 -8.25
C PHE A 92 -1.97 -9.49 -9.60
N LYS A 93 -0.75 -8.97 -9.77
CA LYS A 93 0.12 -9.30 -10.90
C LYS A 93 1.01 -10.48 -10.57
N TRP A 94 0.91 -11.53 -11.38
CA TRP A 94 1.67 -12.75 -11.19
C TRP A 94 1.96 -13.47 -12.51
N GLU A 95 2.91 -14.40 -12.45
CA GLU A 95 3.19 -15.35 -13.53
C GLU A 95 3.14 -16.79 -12.99
N PRO A 96 2.67 -17.77 -13.79
CA PRO A 96 2.63 -19.16 -13.37
C PRO A 96 4.05 -19.74 -13.25
N ARG A 97 4.31 -20.46 -12.15
CA ARG A 97 5.49 -21.33 -11.99
C ARG A 97 5.03 -22.69 -11.51
N GLY A 98 4.79 -23.59 -12.46
CA GLY A 98 4.06 -24.83 -12.18
C GLY A 98 2.66 -24.51 -11.66
N LYS A 99 2.29 -25.09 -10.50
CA LYS A 99 1.01 -24.82 -9.84
C LYS A 99 0.97 -23.54 -9.00
N ARG A 100 2.09 -22.81 -8.87
CA ARG A 100 2.20 -21.64 -7.99
C ARG A 100 2.06 -20.34 -8.78
N ARG A 101 1.42 -19.35 -8.16
CA ARG A 101 1.33 -17.98 -8.67
C ARG A 101 2.50 -17.16 -8.13
N MET A 102 3.43 -16.78 -9.01
CA MET A 102 4.63 -16.02 -8.62
C MET A 102 4.37 -14.54 -8.81
N HIS A 103 4.37 -13.79 -7.70
CA HIS A 103 4.24 -12.34 -7.70
C HIS A 103 5.23 -11.65 -8.64
N LYS A 104 4.76 -10.64 -9.37
CA LYS A 104 5.57 -9.74 -10.20
C LYS A 104 5.29 -8.29 -9.86
N THR A 105 6.34 -7.48 -9.75
CA THR A 105 6.18 -6.06 -9.47
C THR A 105 5.33 -5.37 -10.54
N PRO A 106 4.33 -4.54 -10.16
CA PRO A 106 3.58 -3.72 -11.09
C PRO A 106 4.50 -2.79 -11.90
N ALA A 107 4.22 -2.64 -13.18
CA ALA A 107 4.88 -1.66 -14.03
C ALA A 107 4.38 -0.25 -13.71
N GLN A 108 5.18 0.78 -14.03
CA GLN A 108 4.79 2.17 -13.77
C GLN A 108 3.41 2.53 -14.34
N ARG A 109 3.12 2.12 -15.59
CA ARG A 109 1.80 2.32 -16.22
C ARG A 109 0.63 1.68 -15.46
N GLU A 110 0.86 0.59 -14.73
CA GLU A 110 -0.17 -0.10 -13.96
C GLU A 110 -0.42 0.62 -12.64
N ILE A 111 0.66 1.14 -12.02
CA ILE A 111 0.60 2.01 -10.86
C ILE A 111 -0.16 3.30 -11.22
N ASP A 112 0.24 3.98 -12.29
CA ASP A 112 -0.38 5.22 -12.78
C ASP A 112 -1.87 5.03 -13.09
N ALA A 113 -2.24 3.92 -13.75
CA ALA A 113 -3.64 3.62 -14.03
C ALA A 113 -4.48 3.41 -12.76
N CYS A 114 -3.87 2.84 -11.70
CA CYS A 114 -4.53 2.54 -10.44
C CYS A 114 -4.56 3.74 -9.46
N HIS A 115 -3.84 4.83 -9.76
CA HIS A 115 -3.93 6.08 -9.01
C HIS A 115 -5.37 6.54 -8.83
N TYR A 116 -6.23 6.34 -9.84
CA TYR A 116 -7.68 6.59 -9.77
C TYR A 116 -8.34 6.02 -8.51
N TRP A 117 -7.98 4.79 -8.11
CA TRP A 117 -8.57 4.17 -6.93
C TRP A 117 -7.90 4.64 -5.64
N LEU A 118 -6.59 4.82 -5.65
CA LEU A 118 -5.86 5.32 -4.48
C LEU A 118 -6.30 6.75 -4.14
N ASP A 119 -6.51 7.62 -5.13
CA ASP A 119 -6.99 8.99 -4.92
C ASP A 119 -8.37 9.01 -4.28
N ARG A 120 -9.27 8.13 -4.73
CA ARG A 120 -10.61 8.00 -4.15
C ARG A 120 -10.54 7.50 -2.72
N GLU A 121 -9.74 6.48 -2.44
CA GLU A 121 -9.55 6.00 -1.06
C GLU A 121 -8.93 7.10 -0.17
N THR A 122 -7.90 7.79 -0.63
CA THR A 122 -7.26 8.86 0.14
C THR A 122 -8.24 10.02 0.38
N GLY A 123 -9.02 10.41 -0.61
CA GLY A 123 -10.05 11.46 -0.47
C GLY A 123 -11.21 11.05 0.45
N ASP A 124 -11.70 9.82 0.34
CA ASP A 124 -12.81 9.31 1.16
C ASP A 124 -12.39 9.11 2.62
N ILE A 125 -11.17 8.63 2.85
CA ILE A 125 -10.64 8.34 4.19
C ILE A 125 -10.08 9.61 4.86
N ALA A 126 -9.51 10.52 4.07
CA ALA A 126 -8.81 11.72 4.52
C ALA A 126 -7.81 11.43 5.67
N PRO A 127 -6.85 10.49 5.47
CA PRO A 127 -5.90 10.14 6.52
C PRO A 127 -5.04 11.36 6.87
N LYS A 128 -4.50 11.42 8.08
CA LYS A 128 -3.50 12.46 8.44
C LYS A 128 -2.10 12.04 8.04
N VAL A 129 -1.83 10.74 8.15
CA VAL A 129 -0.53 10.17 7.83
C VAL A 129 -0.70 8.94 6.94
N ILE A 130 0.13 8.84 5.92
CA ILE A 130 0.22 7.70 5.02
C ILE A 130 1.54 6.96 5.25
N VAL A 131 1.47 5.67 5.59
CA VAL A 131 2.65 4.80 5.69
C VAL A 131 2.82 4.03 4.38
N ALA A 132 3.89 4.34 3.65
CA ALA A 132 4.20 3.69 2.39
C ALA A 132 5.14 2.48 2.61
N LEU A 133 4.63 1.27 2.37
CA LEU A 133 5.34 0.02 2.56
C LEU A 133 6.08 -0.39 1.27
N GLY A 134 7.37 -0.06 1.20
CA GLY A 134 8.26 -0.37 0.09
C GLY A 134 8.24 0.65 -1.05
N SER A 135 9.11 0.43 -2.04
CA SER A 135 9.37 1.41 -3.10
C SER A 135 8.16 1.68 -4.00
N THR A 136 7.37 0.66 -4.34
CA THR A 136 6.20 0.85 -5.22
C THR A 136 5.12 1.69 -4.56
N ALA A 137 4.81 1.40 -3.29
CA ALA A 137 3.87 2.20 -2.51
C ALA A 137 4.34 3.65 -2.40
N LEU A 138 5.63 3.86 -2.07
CA LEU A 138 6.22 5.19 -1.94
C LEU A 138 6.10 6.01 -3.23
N LYS A 139 6.48 5.42 -4.37
CA LYS A 139 6.40 6.08 -5.69
C LYS A 139 4.98 6.42 -6.07
N SER A 140 4.03 5.53 -5.75
CA SER A 140 2.60 5.76 -5.98
C SER A 140 2.10 6.92 -5.13
N VAL A 141 2.29 6.85 -3.80
CA VAL A 141 1.83 7.86 -2.85
C VAL A 141 2.41 9.24 -3.16
N LEU A 142 3.71 9.34 -3.46
CA LEU A 142 4.37 10.62 -3.74
C LEU A 142 4.20 11.12 -5.18
N ARG A 143 3.48 10.37 -6.03
CA ARG A 143 3.36 10.65 -7.48
C ARG A 143 4.72 10.88 -8.15
N ASN A 144 5.75 10.17 -7.69
CA ASN A 144 7.13 10.40 -8.10
C ASN A 144 7.85 9.08 -8.37
N SER A 145 7.98 8.71 -9.64
CA SER A 145 8.66 7.49 -10.08
C SER A 145 10.16 7.45 -9.77
N LYS A 146 10.78 8.61 -9.49
CA LYS A 146 12.20 8.73 -9.12
C LYS A 146 12.45 8.61 -7.62
N ALA A 147 11.41 8.61 -6.77
CA ALA A 147 11.56 8.43 -5.34
C ALA A 147 12.24 7.09 -5.02
N THR A 148 13.19 7.10 -4.08
CA THR A 148 13.89 5.91 -3.61
C THR A 148 13.57 5.66 -2.15
N LEU A 149 13.40 4.38 -1.78
CA LEU A 149 13.01 4.02 -0.42
C LEU A 149 14.09 4.46 0.59
N GLN A 150 15.37 4.25 0.25
CA GLN A 150 16.50 4.56 1.11
C GLN A 150 16.60 6.05 1.44
N ALA A 151 16.34 6.94 0.47
CA ALA A 151 16.39 8.38 0.70
C ALA A 151 15.16 8.90 1.48
N SER A 152 14.06 8.16 1.49
CA SER A 152 12.80 8.57 2.11
C SER A 152 12.56 7.96 3.49
N MET A 153 13.31 6.93 3.90
CA MET A 153 13.19 6.36 5.25
C MET A 153 13.83 7.29 6.30
N GLY A 154 13.24 7.33 7.49
CA GLY A 154 13.76 8.07 8.64
C GLY A 154 13.32 9.53 8.74
N GLN A 155 12.60 10.05 7.73
CA GLN A 155 12.00 11.39 7.76
C GLN A 155 10.56 11.32 7.23
N ALA A 156 9.66 12.09 7.84
CA ALA A 156 8.33 12.30 7.30
C ALA A 156 8.39 13.29 6.12
N ILE A 157 7.65 12.99 5.05
CA ILE A 157 7.58 13.81 3.84
C ILE A 157 6.18 14.40 3.76
N GLU A 158 6.06 15.72 3.73
CA GLU A 158 4.78 16.37 3.43
C GLU A 158 4.44 16.21 1.95
N HIS A 159 3.26 15.66 1.66
CA HIS A 159 2.77 15.46 0.30
C HIS A 159 1.25 15.57 0.23
N GLU A 160 0.76 16.50 -0.59
CA GLU A 160 -0.68 16.71 -0.85
C GLU A 160 -1.54 16.82 0.43
N GLY A 161 -1.00 17.46 1.47
CA GLY A 161 -1.70 17.67 2.75
C GLY A 161 -1.62 16.49 3.72
N HIS A 162 -0.76 15.50 3.45
CA HIS A 162 -0.52 14.35 4.30
C HIS A 162 0.97 14.23 4.66
N ALA A 163 1.25 13.83 5.90
CA ALA A 163 2.58 13.35 6.24
C ALA A 163 2.76 11.92 5.69
N VAL A 164 3.85 11.67 4.97
CA VAL A 164 4.18 10.35 4.40
C VAL A 164 5.39 9.77 5.11
N VAL A 165 5.22 8.58 5.69
CA VAL A 165 6.30 7.82 6.34
C VAL A 165 6.62 6.60 5.50
N ALA A 166 7.86 6.50 5.01
CA ALA A 166 8.31 5.37 4.21
C ALA A 166 8.99 4.29 5.06
N THR A 167 8.76 3.02 4.77
CA THR A 167 9.49 1.91 5.40
C THR A 167 9.51 0.67 4.50
N TYR A 168 10.20 -0.39 4.93
CA TYR A 168 10.24 -1.65 4.20
C TYR A 168 8.86 -2.29 4.10
N HIS A 169 8.62 -2.98 2.98
CA HIS A 169 7.46 -3.85 2.89
C HIS A 169 7.64 -5.07 3.80
N PRO A 170 6.62 -5.54 4.56
CA PRO A 170 6.71 -6.71 5.44
C PRO A 170 7.28 -7.97 4.77
N SER A 171 6.99 -8.16 3.49
CA SER A 171 7.53 -9.28 2.72
C SER A 171 9.06 -9.22 2.51
N PHE A 172 9.69 -8.06 2.63
CA PHE A 172 11.15 -7.93 2.62
C PHE A 172 11.75 -8.60 3.85
N ALA A 173 11.22 -8.31 5.05
CA ALA A 173 11.65 -8.95 6.29
C ALA A 173 11.45 -10.49 6.26
N LEU A 174 10.34 -10.96 5.68
CA LEU A 174 10.07 -12.40 5.53
C LEU A 174 11.02 -13.11 4.56
N ARG A 175 11.59 -12.39 3.59
CA ARG A 175 12.51 -12.93 2.58
C ARG A 175 13.97 -12.61 2.87
N ALA A 176 14.27 -11.97 3.99
CA ALA A 176 15.63 -11.63 4.39
C ALA A 176 16.48 -12.91 4.50
N PRO A 177 17.72 -12.89 4.00
CA PRO A 177 18.57 -14.09 3.93
C PRO A 177 19.08 -14.54 5.30
N ASP A 178 19.17 -13.63 6.26
CA ASP A 178 19.72 -13.86 7.59
C ASP A 178 18.86 -13.20 8.70
N PRO A 179 18.99 -13.65 9.97
CA PRO A 179 18.23 -13.12 11.09
C PRO A 179 18.45 -11.64 11.38
N GLU A 180 19.67 -11.12 11.19
CA GLU A 180 20.02 -9.73 11.51
C GLU A 180 19.33 -8.77 10.54
N THR A 181 19.37 -9.06 9.23
CA THR A 181 18.65 -8.31 8.20
C THR A 181 17.14 -8.33 8.46
N ARG A 182 16.60 -9.49 8.86
CA ARG A 182 15.17 -9.62 9.20
C ARG A 182 14.79 -8.75 10.39
N GLU A 183 15.59 -8.76 11.45
CA GLU A 183 15.37 -7.98 12.67
C GLU A 183 15.46 -6.47 12.38
N LYS A 184 16.49 -6.03 11.67
CA LYS A 184 16.63 -4.62 11.25
C LYS A 184 15.44 -4.16 10.41
N ALA A 185 15.00 -4.97 9.45
CA ALA A 185 13.85 -4.66 8.62
C ALA A 185 12.55 -4.59 9.44
N TYR A 186 12.33 -5.54 10.34
CA TYR A 186 11.17 -5.55 11.22
C TYR A 186 11.16 -4.33 12.16
N LYS A 187 12.29 -4.02 12.79
CA LYS A 187 12.43 -2.84 13.65
C LYS A 187 12.13 -1.54 12.89
N ALA A 188 12.64 -1.39 11.67
CA ALA A 188 12.36 -0.22 10.84
C ALA A 188 10.87 -0.09 10.48
N ILE A 189 10.14 -1.19 10.34
CA ILE A 189 8.68 -1.16 10.15
C ILE A 189 7.99 -0.68 11.43
N VAL A 190 8.35 -1.23 12.59
CA VAL A 190 7.79 -0.83 13.88
C VAL A 190 8.06 0.66 14.17
N ASP A 191 9.30 1.13 13.98
CA ASP A 191 9.68 2.52 14.22
C ASP A 191 8.91 3.49 13.30
N ALA A 192 8.71 3.13 12.03
CA ALA A 192 7.91 3.92 11.09
C ALA A 192 6.44 4.00 11.51
N LEU A 193 5.86 2.89 11.99
CA LEU A 193 4.48 2.86 12.51
C LEU A 193 4.34 3.70 13.79
N ARG A 194 5.34 3.67 14.69
CA ARG A 194 5.37 4.55 15.89
C ARG A 194 5.42 6.02 15.50
N GLU A 195 6.27 6.37 14.55
CA GLU A 195 6.39 7.75 14.09
C GLU A 195 5.09 8.22 13.42
N ALA A 196 4.49 7.37 12.58
CA ALA A 196 3.20 7.69 11.97
C ALA A 196 2.10 7.89 13.03
N HIS A 197 2.07 7.05 14.06
CA HIS A 197 1.13 7.20 15.17
C HIS A 197 1.32 8.50 15.95
N ARG A 198 2.58 8.89 16.20
CA ARG A 198 2.93 10.15 16.85
C ARG A 198 2.47 11.36 16.04
N LEU A 199 2.74 11.37 14.72
CA LEU A 199 2.32 12.43 13.80
C LEU A 199 0.79 12.56 13.73
N ALA A 200 0.09 11.42 13.63
CA ALA A 200 -1.37 11.41 13.65
C ALA A 200 -1.96 11.96 14.95
N ALA A 201 -1.31 11.69 16.09
CA ALA A 201 -1.73 12.24 17.38
C ALA A 201 -1.49 13.76 17.48
N HIS A 202 -0.41 14.28 16.89
CA HIS A 202 -0.11 15.72 16.88
C HIS A 202 -1.18 16.50 16.10
N HIS A 203 -1.56 16.01 14.92
CA HIS A 203 -2.60 16.63 14.11
C HIS A 203 -3.98 16.68 14.79
N ARG A 204 -4.28 15.76 15.73
CA ARG A 204 -5.52 15.82 16.50
C ARG A 204 -5.53 17.03 17.44
N LYS A 205 -4.41 17.31 18.11
CA LYS A 205 -4.31 18.41 19.09
C LYS A 205 -4.42 19.77 18.43
N GLU A 206 -3.74 19.99 17.30
CA GLU A 206 -3.81 21.25 16.55
C GLU A 206 -5.21 21.60 16.04
N HIS A 207 -6.07 20.61 15.82
CA HIS A 207 -7.45 20.80 15.40
C HIS A 207 -8.42 21.01 16.57
N GLU A 208 -8.11 20.50 17.76
CA GLU A 208 -8.92 20.70 18.97
C GLU A 208 -8.69 22.08 19.62
N GLU A 209 -7.55 22.72 19.35
CA GLU A 209 -7.16 24.03 19.89
C GLU A 209 -7.58 25.22 18.99
N ARG A 210 -8.23 24.98 17.84
CA ARG A 210 -8.70 25.99 16.87
C ARG A 210 -10.21 26.05 16.80
#